data_AF-A0A1H9KPW0-F1
#
_entry.id   AF-A0A1H9KPW0-F1
#
_cell.length_a   1.000
_cell.length_b   1.000
_cell.length_c   1.000
_cell.angle_alpha   90.00
_cell.angle_beta   90.00
_cell.angle_gamma   90.00
#
_symmetry.space_group_name_H-M   'P 1'
#
loop_
_entity.id
_entity.type
_entity.pdbx_description
1 polymer ?
#
loop_
_entity_poly.entity_id
_entity_poly.type
_entity_poly.pdbx_seq_one_letter_code
_entity_poly.pdbx_strand_id
1 'polypeptide(L)'
;MATLETLSAPKRINSIDMLRGLVMIIMALDHTRDFFHIQAMTGDPLNPETTTGILFFTRWITHFCAPIFVFLSGLSAYLAAQRRTPAEASAFLIKRGLWLVLIELAVITLGLTFNPFYNFLILQVIWAIGWSMVLLGLAIRLSYQTILIIGLILVLGHDILNYFPAPQSQPLGILTKILFTAFGTVVPLSNTHLVGIFYAILPWTGIMFIGYAVAAWYRKAYEPERRKRNLILIGYLSIVLFIALRLINIYGDPAPRIEYHDQFKNLLSFFNVSKYPPSLQYTCMTLGPAFLFLAYTEKISHSWSKVISIYGAVPFFYYVLHFYLLHTLLILLFFITGYSSKDIVQIPFWFRPASFGFNLPVVYLIWLAVVASLYFPCKWFKKYKEKHQQWWLSYV
;
A
#
# COMPACT_ATOMS: atom_id res chain seq x y z
N MET A 1 28.21 42.65 -8.05
CA MET A 1 27.95 41.60 -7.04
C MET A 1 26.51 41.15 -7.20
N ALA A 2 26.28 40.14 -8.03
CA ALA A 2 24.94 39.57 -8.22
C ALA A 2 24.64 38.66 -7.02
N THR A 3 23.61 39.01 -6.25
CA THR A 3 23.05 38.18 -5.18
C THR A 3 22.62 36.84 -5.77
N LEU A 4 23.32 35.78 -5.40
CA LEU A 4 22.87 34.40 -5.55
C LEU A 4 21.57 34.25 -4.76
N GLU A 5 20.43 34.41 -5.45
CA GLU A 5 19.15 33.92 -4.94
C GLU A 5 19.32 32.42 -4.70
N THR A 6 19.47 32.06 -3.43
CA THR A 6 19.35 30.68 -3.00
C THR A 6 17.97 30.20 -3.46
N LEU A 7 17.93 29.40 -4.53
CA LEU A 7 16.73 28.72 -4.99
C LEU A 7 16.15 27.96 -3.79
N SER A 8 15.14 28.55 -3.15
CA SER A 8 14.52 27.98 -1.97
C SER A 8 14.06 26.58 -2.32
N ALA A 9 14.54 25.56 -1.60
CA ALA A 9 14.10 24.19 -1.79
C ALA A 9 12.56 24.16 -1.80
N PRO A 10 11.92 23.51 -2.79
CA PRO A 10 10.46 23.57 -2.91
C PRO A 10 9.80 23.12 -1.60
N LYS A 11 8.91 23.96 -1.09
CA LYS A 11 8.19 23.73 0.16
C LYS A 11 7.46 22.39 0.06
N ARG A 12 7.85 21.42 0.89
CA ARG A 12 7.17 20.11 0.99
C ARG A 12 5.69 20.35 1.26
N ILE A 13 4.83 19.58 0.59
CA ILE A 13 3.38 19.68 0.75
C ILE A 13 2.98 18.86 1.98
N ASN A 14 2.63 19.55 3.07
CA ASN A 14 2.41 18.92 4.37
C ASN A 14 1.26 17.89 4.35
N SER A 15 0.17 18.15 3.62
CA SER A 15 -0.97 17.21 3.54
C SER A 15 -0.59 15.86 2.94
N ILE A 16 0.33 15.83 1.97
CA ILE A 16 0.84 14.60 1.35
C ILE A 16 1.69 13.82 2.35
N ASP A 17 2.64 14.47 3.03
CA ASP A 17 3.49 13.81 4.03
C ASP A 17 2.65 13.36 5.24
N MET A 18 1.62 14.12 5.63
CA MET A 18 0.73 13.74 6.72
C MET A 18 -0.14 12.54 6.35
N LEU A 19 -0.76 12.52 5.16
CA LEU A 19 -1.54 11.37 4.70
C LEU A 19 -0.66 10.12 4.62
N ARG A 20 0.53 10.26 4.03
CA ARG A 20 1.49 9.16 3.93
C ARG A 20 1.87 8.64 5.31
N GLY A 21 2.18 9.54 6.25
CA GLY A 21 2.57 9.18 7.61
C GLY A 21 1.46 8.49 8.40
N LEU A 22 0.22 8.97 8.28
CA LEU A 22 -0.94 8.35 8.93
C LEU A 22 -1.10 6.91 8.45
N VAL A 23 -0.97 6.72 7.14
CA VAL A 23 -1.06 5.40 6.53
C VAL A 23 0.13 4.51 6.93
N MET A 24 1.35 5.02 7.10
CA MET A 24 2.47 4.22 7.65
C MET A 24 2.15 3.67 9.05
N ILE A 25 1.56 4.51 9.91
CA ILE A 25 1.19 4.15 11.28
C ILE A 25 0.11 3.05 11.26
N ILE A 26 -0.94 3.23 10.46
CA ILE A 26 -2.05 2.27 10.32
C ILE A 26 -1.56 0.96 9.69
N MET A 27 -0.71 1.03 8.66
CA MET A 27 -0.18 -0.16 7.98
C MET A 27 0.58 -1.08 8.96
N ALA A 28 1.35 -0.52 9.88
CA ALA A 28 2.03 -1.31 10.90
C ALA A 28 1.08 -2.11 11.80
N LEU A 29 -0.17 -1.66 11.99
CA LEU A 29 -1.18 -2.41 12.73
C LEU A 29 -1.55 -3.72 12.01
N ASP A 30 -1.62 -3.70 10.68
CA ASP A 30 -1.92 -4.88 9.87
C ASP A 30 -0.88 -5.98 10.09
N HIS A 31 0.39 -5.61 9.95
CA HIS A 31 1.51 -6.54 10.11
C HIS A 31 1.72 -6.96 11.56
N THR A 32 1.47 -6.07 12.52
CA THR A 32 1.48 -6.46 13.94
C THR A 32 0.39 -7.49 14.21
N ARG A 33 -0.83 -7.32 13.67
CA ARG A 33 -1.87 -8.34 13.80
C ARG A 33 -1.44 -9.65 13.13
N ASP A 34 -0.89 -9.62 11.92
CA ASP A 34 -0.47 -10.84 11.21
C ASP A 34 0.58 -11.63 12.00
N PHE A 35 1.53 -10.94 12.65
CA PHE A 35 2.55 -11.59 13.46
C PHE A 35 2.06 -12.00 14.85
N PHE A 36 1.16 -11.25 15.49
CA PHE A 36 0.91 -11.41 16.92
C PHE A 36 -0.51 -11.78 17.30
N HIS A 37 -1.51 -11.66 16.43
CA HIS A 37 -2.89 -12.01 16.80
C HIS A 37 -3.09 -13.53 16.78
N ILE A 38 -3.78 -14.06 17.80
CA ILE A 38 -3.96 -15.52 18.00
C ILE A 38 -4.60 -16.24 16.81
N GLN A 39 -5.53 -15.60 16.10
CA GLN A 39 -6.18 -16.18 14.92
C GLN A 39 -5.52 -15.81 13.58
N ALA A 40 -4.37 -15.13 13.58
CA ALA A 40 -3.78 -14.61 12.34
C ALA A 40 -3.49 -15.68 11.28
N MET A 41 -3.22 -16.91 11.70
CA MET A 41 -2.89 -18.04 10.81
C MET A 41 -4.08 -18.97 10.53
N THR A 42 -5.18 -18.82 11.26
CA THR A 42 -6.28 -19.79 11.30
C THR A 42 -7.63 -19.20 10.94
N GLY A 43 -7.78 -17.87 10.90
CA GLY A 43 -9.04 -17.21 10.60
C GLY A 43 -8.89 -16.00 9.69
N ASP A 44 -9.96 -15.69 8.97
CA ASP A 44 -10.10 -14.45 8.21
C ASP A 44 -10.74 -13.37 9.11
N PRO A 45 -10.01 -12.29 9.45
CA PRO A 45 -10.56 -11.20 10.27
C PRO A 45 -11.70 -10.43 9.58
N LEU A 46 -11.93 -10.61 8.28
CA LEU A 46 -13.02 -9.97 7.53
C LEU A 46 -14.25 -10.86 7.34
N ASN A 47 -14.22 -12.13 7.73
CA ASN A 47 -15.36 -13.02 7.58
C ASN A 47 -16.49 -12.63 8.56
N PRO A 48 -17.66 -12.15 8.09
CA PRO A 48 -18.75 -11.72 8.97
C PRO A 48 -19.35 -12.84 9.83
N GLU A 49 -19.10 -14.12 9.50
CA GLU A 49 -19.61 -15.26 10.27
C GLU A 49 -18.78 -15.56 11.51
N THR A 50 -17.47 -15.27 11.47
CA THR A 50 -16.52 -15.69 12.52
C THR A 50 -15.80 -14.53 13.20
N THR A 51 -15.82 -13.34 12.59
CA THR A 51 -15.14 -12.16 13.12
C THR A 51 -15.91 -11.46 14.24
N THR A 52 -15.24 -10.54 14.91
CA THR A 52 -15.86 -9.56 15.81
C THR A 52 -15.79 -8.17 15.19
N GLY A 53 -16.66 -7.24 15.59
CA GLY A 53 -16.63 -5.87 15.08
C GLY A 53 -15.27 -5.21 15.22
N ILE A 54 -14.63 -5.36 16.39
CA ILE A 54 -13.32 -4.74 16.66
C ILE A 54 -12.21 -5.36 15.81
N LEU A 55 -12.22 -6.68 15.58
CA LEU A 55 -11.25 -7.35 14.72
C LEU A 55 -11.46 -6.99 13.25
N PHE A 56 -12.71 -6.97 12.79
CA PHE A 56 -13.08 -6.55 11.44
C PHE A 56 -12.58 -5.14 11.16
N PHE A 57 -12.92 -4.16 12.00
CA PHE A 57 -12.52 -2.77 11.78
C PHE A 57 -11.02 -2.55 11.93
N THR A 58 -10.33 -3.38 12.73
CA THR A 58 -8.86 -3.42 12.78
C THR A 58 -8.25 -3.82 11.44
N ARG A 59 -8.80 -4.84 10.77
CA ARG A 59 -8.34 -5.23 9.43
C ARG A 59 -8.83 -4.29 8.35
N TRP A 60 -10.05 -3.77 8.47
CA TRP A 60 -10.66 -2.94 7.45
C TRP A 60 -9.98 -1.56 7.34
N ILE A 61 -9.59 -0.93 8.45
CA ILE A 61 -8.92 0.38 8.41
C ILE A 61 -7.57 0.30 7.69
N THR A 62 -6.92 -0.87 7.66
CA THR A 62 -5.65 -1.07 6.94
C THR A 62 -5.85 -1.17 5.43
N HIS A 63 -7.09 -1.31 4.92
CA HIS A 63 -7.40 -1.27 3.49
C HIS A 63 -6.99 0.04 2.81
N PHE A 64 -7.05 1.14 3.56
CA PHE A 64 -6.63 2.44 3.06
C PHE A 64 -5.15 2.45 2.67
N CYS A 65 -4.33 1.54 3.20
CA CYS A 65 -2.90 1.70 3.13
C CYS A 65 -2.32 1.55 1.73
N ALA A 66 -2.56 0.40 1.10
CA ALA A 66 -1.95 0.10 -0.19
C ALA A 66 -2.41 1.07 -1.31
N PRO A 67 -3.71 1.37 -1.50
CA PRO A 67 -4.15 2.32 -2.53
C PRO A 67 -3.54 3.69 -2.36
N ILE A 68 -3.52 4.20 -1.11
CA ILE A 68 -2.97 5.52 -0.82
C ILE A 68 -1.46 5.53 -1.07
N PHE A 69 -0.72 4.48 -0.71
CA PHE A 69 0.72 4.42 -1.03
C PHE A 69 0.99 4.42 -2.53
N VAL A 70 0.26 3.61 -3.30
CA VAL A 70 0.45 3.53 -4.75
C VAL A 70 0.06 4.85 -5.42
N PHE A 71 -1.06 5.44 -5.01
CA PHE A 71 -1.51 6.76 -5.47
C PHE A 71 -0.47 7.86 -5.16
N LEU A 72 0.00 7.95 -3.91
CA LEU A 72 0.99 8.94 -3.49
C LEU A 72 2.36 8.71 -4.13
N SER A 73 2.68 7.47 -4.51
CA SER A 73 3.90 7.14 -5.28
C SER A 73 3.84 7.73 -6.68
N GLY A 74 2.71 7.58 -7.37
CA GLY A 74 2.47 8.23 -8.67
C GLY A 74 2.51 9.76 -8.56
N LEU A 75 1.89 10.31 -7.51
CA LEU A 75 1.93 11.74 -7.24
C LEU A 75 3.38 12.23 -7.05
N SER A 76 4.16 11.51 -6.27
CA SER A 76 5.57 11.83 -6.00
C SER A 76 6.43 11.71 -7.27
N ALA A 77 6.15 10.73 -8.13
CA ALA A 77 6.83 10.56 -9.41
C ALA A 77 6.65 11.78 -10.32
N TYR A 78 5.45 12.34 -10.39
CA TYR A 78 5.18 13.56 -11.14
C TYR A 78 5.96 14.78 -10.64
N LEU A 79 5.92 15.01 -9.32
CA LEU A 79 6.64 16.13 -8.71
C LEU A 79 8.15 15.98 -8.88
N ALA A 80 8.67 14.75 -8.87
CA ALA A 80 10.06 14.47 -9.16
C ALA A 80 10.41 14.67 -10.65
N ALA A 81 9.49 14.34 -11.57
CA ALA A 81 9.69 14.50 -13.01
C ALA A 81 9.75 15.98 -13.45
N GLN A 82 9.12 16.91 -12.72
CA GLN A 82 9.19 18.35 -13.04
C GLN A 82 10.60 18.95 -13.04
N ARG A 83 11.59 18.25 -12.47
CA ARG A 83 12.99 18.69 -12.38
C ARG A 83 13.91 17.96 -13.36
N ARG A 84 13.36 17.22 -14.31
CA ARG A 84 14.09 16.31 -15.20
C ARG A 84 13.58 16.44 -16.62
N THR A 85 14.43 16.15 -17.60
CA THR A 85 13.94 15.91 -18.95
C THR A 85 13.06 14.65 -18.98
N PRO A 86 12.16 14.49 -19.97
CA PRO A 86 11.35 13.27 -20.08
C PRO A 86 12.19 11.98 -20.15
N ALA A 87 13.35 12.03 -20.81
CA ALA A 87 14.26 10.89 -20.89
C ALA A 87 14.90 10.55 -19.52
N GLU A 88 15.36 11.55 -18.78
CA GLU A 88 15.89 11.37 -17.43
C GLU A 88 14.82 10.87 -16.45
N ALA A 89 13.60 11.41 -16.53
CA ALA A 89 12.47 10.97 -15.72
C ALA A 89 12.11 9.51 -16.02
N SER A 90 12.06 9.14 -17.30
CA SER A 90 11.83 7.76 -17.75
C SER A 90 12.87 6.80 -17.17
N ALA A 91 14.16 7.10 -17.38
CA ALA A 91 15.25 6.27 -16.90
C ALA A 91 15.29 6.18 -15.37
N PHE A 92 15.01 7.28 -14.68
CA PHE A 92 14.93 7.31 -13.22
C PHE A 92 13.81 6.40 -12.69
N LEU A 93 12.60 6.50 -13.25
CA LEU A 93 11.46 5.69 -12.82
C LEU A 93 11.65 4.21 -13.12
N ILE A 94 12.19 3.85 -14.29
CA ILE A 94 12.47 2.46 -14.64
C ILE A 94 13.52 1.88 -13.69
N LYS A 95 14.66 2.57 -13.50
CA LYS A 95 15.72 2.11 -12.58
C LYS A 95 15.21 1.97 -11.14
N ARG A 96 14.43 2.94 -10.68
CA ARG A 96 13.84 2.91 -9.33
C ARG A 96 12.80 1.81 -9.18
N GLY A 97 11.96 1.59 -10.20
CA GLY A 97 10.96 0.53 -10.21
C GLY A 97 11.59 -0.85 -10.14
N LEU A 98 12.61 -1.10 -10.97
CA LEU A 98 13.40 -2.34 -10.94
C LEU A 98 14.13 -2.52 -9.61
N TRP A 99 14.67 -1.44 -9.03
CA TRP A 99 15.25 -1.48 -7.69
C TRP A 99 14.25 -1.92 -6.63
N LEU A 100 13.02 -1.40 -6.65
CA LEU A 100 11.96 -1.80 -5.71
C LEU A 100 11.57 -3.28 -5.88
N VAL A 101 11.54 -3.79 -7.12
CA VAL A 101 11.33 -5.22 -7.38
C VAL A 101 12.43 -6.06 -6.74
N LEU A 102 13.70 -5.67 -6.90
CA LEU A 102 14.82 -6.38 -6.27
C LEU A 102 14.75 -6.33 -4.73
N ILE A 103 14.38 -5.17 -4.17
CA ILE A 103 14.18 -5.01 -2.73
C ILE A 103 13.06 -5.92 -2.21
N GLU A 104 11.95 -6.05 -2.92
CA GLU A 104 10.85 -6.93 -2.51
C GLU A 104 11.34 -8.38 -2.41
N LEU A 105 12.04 -8.84 -3.44
CA LEU A 105 12.52 -10.22 -3.54
C LEU A 105 13.60 -10.53 -2.51
N ALA A 106 14.53 -9.61 -2.26
CA ALA A 106 15.65 -9.84 -1.34
C ALA A 106 15.32 -9.39 0.09
N VAL A 107 15.04 -8.10 0.28
CA VAL A 107 14.98 -7.51 1.63
C VAL A 107 13.62 -7.74 2.27
N ILE A 108 12.51 -7.48 1.57
CA ILE A 108 11.18 -7.56 2.18
C ILE A 108 10.76 -9.01 2.38
N THR A 109 10.99 -9.88 1.40
CA THR A 109 10.73 -11.32 1.56
C THR A 109 11.49 -11.90 2.75
N LEU A 110 12.78 -11.55 2.91
CA LEU A 110 13.56 -11.98 4.07
C LEU A 110 13.03 -11.37 5.37
N GLY A 111 12.74 -10.07 5.41
CA GLY A 111 12.21 -9.41 6.61
C GLY A 111 10.86 -9.97 7.06
N LEU A 112 10.02 -10.39 6.11
CA LEU A 112 8.69 -10.90 6.38
C LEU A 112 8.72 -12.39 6.76
N THR A 113 9.44 -13.22 6.01
CA THR A 113 9.50 -14.68 6.24
C THR A 113 10.54 -15.09 7.28
N PHE A 114 11.60 -14.29 7.42
CA PHE A 114 12.82 -14.57 8.19
C PHE A 114 13.50 -15.89 7.83
N ASN A 115 13.27 -16.36 6.60
CA ASN A 115 13.87 -17.56 6.04
C ASN A 115 15.00 -17.17 5.05
N PRO A 116 16.28 -17.41 5.38
CA PRO A 116 17.41 -17.06 4.51
C PRO A 116 17.53 -17.93 3.25
N PHE A 117 16.77 -19.04 3.17
CA PHE A 117 16.73 -19.91 2.00
C PHE A 117 15.72 -19.46 0.94
N TYR A 118 14.89 -18.44 1.23
CA TYR A 118 13.89 -17.90 0.29
C TYR A 118 12.96 -18.97 -0.31
N ASN A 119 12.60 -19.99 0.47
CA ASN A 119 11.69 -21.06 0.03
C ASN A 119 10.29 -20.52 -0.33
N PHE A 120 9.91 -19.36 0.21
CA PHE A 120 8.67 -18.69 -0.17
C PHE A 120 8.95 -17.24 -0.52
N LEU A 121 8.91 -16.93 -1.83
CA LEU A 121 9.00 -15.56 -2.34
C LEU A 121 7.62 -14.92 -2.29
N ILE A 122 7.52 -13.70 -1.78
CA ILE A 122 6.25 -13.02 -1.57
C ILE A 122 6.24 -11.72 -2.39
N LEU A 123 5.38 -11.65 -3.39
CA LEU A 123 5.20 -10.48 -4.25
C LEU A 123 4.04 -9.64 -3.73
N GLN A 124 4.36 -8.56 -3.01
CA GLN A 124 3.41 -7.69 -2.33
C GLN A 124 3.33 -6.29 -2.96
N VAL A 125 3.03 -5.28 -2.12
CA VAL A 125 2.78 -3.91 -2.56
C VAL A 125 4.03 -3.26 -3.18
N ILE A 126 5.25 -3.59 -2.72
CA ILE A 126 6.47 -3.01 -3.28
C ILE A 126 6.74 -3.57 -4.67
N TRP A 127 6.46 -4.87 -4.91
CA TRP A 127 6.46 -5.45 -6.24
C TRP A 127 5.53 -4.70 -7.21
N ALA A 128 4.28 -4.47 -6.81
CA ALA A 128 3.31 -3.75 -7.64
C ALA A 128 3.76 -2.30 -7.90
N ILE A 129 4.23 -1.58 -6.87
CA ILE A 129 4.79 -0.22 -7.04
C ILE A 129 5.97 -0.24 -8.01
N GLY A 130 6.86 -1.21 -7.89
CA GLY A 130 8.04 -1.36 -8.75
C GLY A 130 7.65 -1.45 -10.23
N TRP A 131 6.77 -2.38 -10.59
CA TRP A 131 6.29 -2.52 -11.95
C TRP A 131 5.44 -1.34 -12.43
N SER A 132 4.60 -0.78 -11.57
CA SER A 132 3.85 0.45 -11.91
C SER A 132 4.78 1.63 -12.21
N MET A 133 5.93 1.76 -11.52
CA MET A 133 6.94 2.78 -11.84
C MET A 133 7.62 2.51 -13.18
N VAL A 134 7.91 1.25 -13.51
CA VAL A 134 8.46 0.88 -14.83
C VAL A 134 7.48 1.27 -15.93
N LEU A 135 6.21 0.88 -15.81
CA LEU A 135 5.15 1.23 -16.77
C LEU A 135 4.94 2.74 -16.88
N LEU A 136 4.95 3.46 -15.75
CA LEU A 136 4.89 4.93 -15.75
C LEU A 136 6.10 5.55 -16.44
N GLY A 137 7.30 4.99 -16.22
CA GLY A 137 8.53 5.42 -16.88
C GLY A 137 8.49 5.26 -18.40
N LEU A 138 7.85 4.20 -18.90
CA LEU A 138 7.59 3.98 -20.32
C LEU A 138 6.54 4.97 -20.86
N ALA A 139 5.49 5.24 -20.08
CA ALA A 139 4.40 6.15 -20.43
C ALA A 139 4.74 7.64 -20.23
N ILE A 140 5.88 7.99 -19.63
CA ILE A 140 6.17 9.35 -19.12
C ILE A 140 6.19 10.44 -20.21
N ARG A 141 6.43 10.04 -21.47
CA ARG A 141 6.44 10.95 -22.62
C ARG A 141 5.03 11.34 -23.08
N LEU A 142 4.01 10.59 -22.65
CA LEU A 142 2.61 10.89 -22.94
C LEU A 142 2.16 12.10 -22.09
N SER A 143 1.09 12.75 -22.53
CA SER A 143 0.47 13.79 -21.73
C SER A 143 -0.09 13.21 -20.42
N TYR A 144 -0.12 14.01 -19.35
CA TYR A 144 -0.69 13.55 -18.07
C TYR A 144 -2.19 13.20 -18.20
N GLN A 145 -2.89 13.76 -19.19
CA GLN A 145 -4.28 13.43 -19.51
C GLN A 145 -4.39 12.04 -20.13
N THR A 146 -3.48 11.67 -21.04
CA THR A 146 -3.42 10.32 -21.61
C THR A 146 -3.12 9.29 -20.52
N ILE A 147 -2.16 9.59 -19.64
CA ILE A 147 -1.84 8.74 -18.48
C ILE A 147 -3.06 8.60 -17.57
N LEU A 148 -3.82 9.69 -17.34
CA LEU A 148 -5.07 9.63 -16.58
C LEU A 148 -6.10 8.71 -17.23
N ILE A 149 -6.32 8.84 -18.54
CA ILE A 149 -7.29 8.00 -19.28
C ILE A 149 -6.91 6.52 -19.16
N ILE A 150 -5.63 6.19 -19.36
CA ILE A 150 -5.13 4.81 -19.19
C ILE A 150 -5.38 4.34 -17.74
N GLY A 151 -5.06 5.19 -16.76
CA GLY A 151 -5.28 4.87 -15.35
C GLY A 151 -6.75 4.60 -15.01
N LEU A 152 -7.66 5.43 -15.54
CA LEU A 152 -9.10 5.27 -15.37
C LEU A 152 -9.62 4.01 -16.07
N ILE A 153 -9.16 3.69 -17.27
CA ILE A 153 -9.53 2.45 -17.98
C ILE A 153 -9.12 1.23 -17.14
N LEU A 154 -7.91 1.22 -16.57
CA LEU A 154 -7.45 0.12 -15.72
C LEU A 154 -8.30 0.01 -14.45
N VAL A 155 -8.49 1.10 -13.70
CA VAL A 155 -9.26 1.06 -12.45
C VAL A 155 -10.74 0.73 -12.69
N LEU A 156 -11.38 1.39 -13.66
CA LEU A 156 -12.81 1.21 -13.93
C LEU A 156 -13.13 -0.07 -14.69
N GLY A 157 -12.19 -0.61 -15.49
CA GLY A 157 -12.46 -1.68 -16.45
C GLY A 157 -11.86 -3.04 -16.11
N HIS A 158 -10.85 -3.13 -15.23
CA HIS A 158 -10.21 -4.43 -14.98
C HIS A 158 -11.16 -5.47 -14.37
N ASP A 159 -12.17 -5.05 -13.60
CA ASP A 159 -13.18 -5.94 -13.01
C ASP A 159 -14.07 -6.63 -14.08
N ILE A 160 -14.12 -6.12 -15.31
CA ILE A 160 -14.81 -6.78 -16.43
C ILE A 160 -14.24 -8.18 -16.67
N LEU A 161 -12.95 -8.37 -16.40
CA LEU A 161 -12.28 -9.67 -16.57
C LEU A 161 -12.87 -10.75 -15.65
N ASN A 162 -13.55 -10.38 -14.56
CA ASN A 162 -14.19 -11.32 -13.65
C ASN A 162 -15.41 -12.03 -14.27
N TYR A 163 -15.98 -11.50 -15.37
CA TYR A 163 -17.10 -12.15 -16.09
C TYR A 163 -16.65 -13.14 -17.16
N PHE A 164 -15.35 -13.21 -17.44
CA PHE A 164 -14.81 -14.16 -18.40
C PHE A 164 -14.26 -15.40 -17.68
N PRO A 165 -14.36 -16.59 -18.28
CA PRO A 165 -13.75 -17.78 -17.72
C PRO A 165 -12.23 -17.61 -17.62
N ALA A 166 -11.65 -18.16 -16.56
CA ALA A 166 -10.19 -18.17 -16.41
C ALA A 166 -9.54 -18.91 -17.60
N PRO A 167 -8.36 -18.46 -18.07
CA PRO A 167 -7.67 -19.12 -19.16
C PRO A 167 -7.39 -20.60 -18.85
N GLN A 168 -7.69 -21.48 -19.80
CA GLN A 168 -7.47 -22.93 -19.64
C GLN A 168 -5.97 -23.30 -19.66
N SER A 169 -5.14 -22.54 -20.38
CA SER A 169 -3.70 -22.79 -20.42
C SER A 169 -3.00 -22.26 -19.17
N GLN A 170 -2.20 -23.12 -18.53
CA GLN A 170 -1.48 -22.77 -17.29
C GLN A 170 -0.60 -21.51 -17.43
N PRO A 171 0.20 -21.32 -18.50
CA PRO A 171 1.03 -20.12 -18.64
C PRO A 171 0.20 -18.84 -18.73
N LEU A 172 -0.90 -18.86 -19.50
CA LEU A 172 -1.78 -17.70 -19.66
C LEU A 172 -2.56 -17.41 -18.38
N GLY A 173 -2.94 -18.46 -17.64
CA GLY A 173 -3.57 -18.35 -16.32
C GLY A 173 -2.65 -17.67 -15.31
N ILE A 174 -1.37 -18.07 -15.24
CA ILE A 174 -0.37 -17.42 -14.38
C ILE A 174 -0.15 -15.97 -14.80
N LEU A 175 0.00 -15.69 -16.09
CA LEU A 175 0.18 -14.33 -16.59
C LEU A 175 -1.02 -13.43 -16.23
N THR A 176 -2.23 -13.94 -16.37
CA THR A 176 -3.47 -13.22 -15.99
C THR A 176 -3.48 -12.92 -14.49
N LYS A 177 -3.03 -13.85 -13.66
CA LYS A 177 -2.91 -13.64 -12.21
C LYS A 177 -1.87 -12.59 -11.85
N ILE A 178 -0.71 -12.60 -12.49
CA ILE A 178 0.33 -11.59 -12.28
C ILE A 178 -0.16 -10.20 -12.72
N LEU A 179 -0.82 -10.12 -13.87
CA LEU A 179 -1.19 -8.84 -14.46
C LEU A 179 -2.46 -8.25 -13.88
N PHE A 180 -3.49 -9.06 -13.61
CA PHE A 180 -4.84 -8.57 -13.33
C PHE A 180 -5.45 -9.02 -12.01
N THR A 181 -5.33 -10.29 -11.61
CA THR A 181 -6.16 -10.81 -10.52
C THR A 181 -5.44 -11.06 -9.19
N ALA A 182 -4.29 -11.74 -9.20
CA ALA A 182 -3.46 -11.97 -8.01
C ALA A 182 -4.23 -12.40 -6.73
N PHE A 183 -5.24 -13.28 -6.84
CA PHE A 183 -6.06 -13.81 -5.74
C PHE A 183 -5.27 -14.65 -4.71
N GLY A 184 -4.20 -14.09 -4.11
CA GLY A 184 -3.29 -14.81 -3.21
C GLY A 184 -2.69 -16.07 -3.84
N THR A 185 -2.43 -16.04 -5.16
CA THR A 185 -2.01 -17.24 -5.88
C THR A 185 -0.62 -17.66 -5.44
N VAL A 186 -0.50 -18.90 -4.96
CA VAL A 186 0.78 -19.55 -4.72
C VAL A 186 1.12 -20.46 -5.89
N VAL A 187 2.26 -20.23 -6.53
CA VAL A 187 2.78 -21.02 -7.65
C VAL A 187 4.04 -21.77 -7.21
N PRO A 188 4.13 -23.09 -7.37
CA PRO A 188 5.35 -23.82 -7.11
C PRO A 188 6.38 -23.55 -8.22
N LEU A 189 7.59 -23.13 -7.84
CA LEU A 189 8.75 -23.06 -8.74
C LEU A 189 9.51 -24.38 -8.76
N SER A 190 9.54 -25.07 -7.62
CA SER A 190 10.15 -26.39 -7.45
C SER A 190 9.51 -27.09 -6.24
N ASN A 191 9.99 -28.29 -5.89
CA ASN A 191 9.52 -29.03 -4.73
C ASN A 191 9.77 -28.31 -3.39
N THR A 192 10.66 -27.31 -3.37
CA THR A 192 11.09 -26.62 -2.15
C THR A 192 10.90 -25.10 -2.23
N HIS A 193 10.46 -24.58 -3.37
CA HIS A 193 10.33 -23.14 -3.60
C HIS A 193 8.95 -22.78 -4.16
N LEU A 194 8.33 -21.79 -3.54
CA LEU A 194 7.01 -21.27 -3.84
C LEU A 194 7.09 -19.76 -4.10
N VAL A 195 6.22 -19.25 -4.97
CA VAL A 195 6.01 -17.81 -5.17
C VAL A 195 4.56 -17.48 -4.87
N GLY A 196 4.34 -16.60 -3.89
CA GLY A 196 3.05 -16.03 -3.57
C GLY A 196 2.85 -14.69 -4.30
N ILE A 197 1.88 -14.64 -5.21
CA ILE A 197 1.48 -13.44 -5.95
C ILE A 197 0.27 -12.84 -5.22
N PHE A 198 0.52 -11.82 -4.40
CA PHE A 198 -0.52 -11.17 -3.60
C PHE A 198 -0.97 -9.83 -4.20
N TYR A 199 -0.19 -9.23 -5.10
CA TYR A 199 -0.54 -7.96 -5.73
C TYR A 199 -0.37 -8.04 -7.26
N ALA A 200 -1.46 -7.80 -7.98
CA ALA A 200 -1.45 -7.72 -9.44
C ALA A 200 -0.68 -6.48 -9.92
N ILE A 201 -0.26 -6.43 -11.18
CA ILE A 201 0.51 -5.27 -11.68
C ILE A 201 -0.42 -4.17 -12.19
N LEU A 202 -1.37 -4.49 -13.06
CA LEU A 202 -2.11 -3.49 -13.85
C LEU A 202 -3.18 -2.72 -13.06
N PRO A 203 -4.00 -3.34 -12.19
CA PRO A 203 -4.97 -2.59 -11.38
C PRO A 203 -4.29 -1.53 -10.50
N TRP A 204 -3.18 -1.89 -9.86
CA TRP A 204 -2.39 -0.97 -9.05
C TRP A 204 -1.68 0.09 -9.89
N THR A 205 -1.24 -0.26 -11.11
CA THR A 205 -0.71 0.72 -12.08
C THR A 205 -1.75 1.79 -12.42
N GLY A 206 -3.02 1.40 -12.55
CA GLY A 206 -4.12 2.35 -12.74
C GLY A 206 -4.19 3.39 -11.61
N ILE A 207 -4.12 2.96 -10.36
CA ILE A 207 -4.09 3.83 -9.18
C ILE A 207 -2.87 4.78 -9.21
N MET A 208 -1.69 4.27 -9.57
CA MET A 208 -0.48 5.08 -9.69
C MET A 208 -0.62 6.15 -10.78
N PHE A 209 -1.21 5.81 -11.93
CA PHE A 209 -1.40 6.72 -13.05
C PHE A 209 -2.39 7.84 -12.70
N ILE A 210 -3.47 7.52 -11.98
CA ILE A 210 -4.38 8.53 -11.42
C ILE A 210 -3.63 9.45 -10.46
N GLY A 211 -2.78 8.90 -9.58
CA GLY A 211 -1.90 9.67 -8.70
C GLY A 211 -0.97 10.62 -9.43
N TYR A 212 -0.33 10.14 -10.50
CA TYR A 212 0.53 10.95 -11.37
C TYR A 212 -0.22 12.11 -12.02
N ALA A 213 -1.45 11.87 -12.49
CA ALA A 213 -2.28 12.91 -13.10
C ALA A 213 -2.80 13.94 -12.09
N VAL A 214 -3.28 13.51 -10.92
CA VAL A 214 -3.77 14.41 -9.84
C VAL A 214 -2.65 15.33 -9.33
N ALA A 215 -1.39 14.89 -9.40
CA ALA A 215 -0.24 15.72 -9.07
C ALA A 215 -0.13 17.00 -9.92
N ALA A 216 -0.74 17.03 -11.10
CA ALA A 216 -0.81 18.24 -11.93
C ALA A 216 -1.49 19.41 -11.20
N TRP A 217 -2.41 19.13 -10.28
CA TRP A 217 -3.09 20.15 -9.46
C TRP A 217 -2.20 20.74 -8.37
N TYR A 218 -1.04 20.15 -8.12
CA TYR A 218 -0.04 20.64 -7.16
C TYR A 218 1.10 21.43 -7.84
N ARG A 219 0.99 21.73 -9.13
CA ARG A 219 1.88 22.66 -9.83
C ARG A 219 1.78 24.07 -9.22
N LYS A 220 2.88 24.82 -9.26
CA LYS A 220 2.94 26.20 -8.74
C LYS A 220 1.89 27.13 -9.36
N ALA A 221 1.60 26.95 -10.65
CA ALA A 221 0.62 27.75 -11.38
C ALA A 221 -0.85 27.31 -11.16
N TYR A 222 -1.09 26.23 -10.40
CA TYR A 222 -2.44 25.72 -10.18
C TYR A 222 -3.06 26.35 -8.93
N GLU A 223 -4.23 26.95 -9.09
CA GLU A 223 -4.94 27.65 -8.00
C GLU A 223 -5.28 26.70 -6.84
N PRO A 224 -4.88 27.02 -5.60
CA PRO A 224 -5.16 26.19 -4.43
C PRO A 224 -6.65 25.92 -4.19
N GLU A 225 -7.51 26.93 -4.37
CA GLU A 225 -8.95 26.78 -4.16
C GLU A 225 -9.58 25.87 -5.23
N ARG A 226 -9.11 25.94 -6.48
CA ARG A 226 -9.51 25.01 -7.54
C ARG A 226 -9.05 23.58 -7.26
N ARG A 227 -7.81 23.40 -6.77
CA ARG A 227 -7.31 22.08 -6.34
C ARG A 227 -8.19 21.49 -5.26
N LYS A 228 -8.48 22.27 -4.20
CA LYS A 228 -9.34 21.84 -3.10
C LYS A 228 -10.74 21.45 -3.60
N ARG A 229 -11.36 22.27 -4.44
CA ARG A 229 -12.66 21.96 -5.06
C ARG A 229 -12.63 20.65 -5.84
N ASN A 230 -11.61 20.42 -6.66
CA ASN A 230 -11.50 19.19 -7.43
C ASN A 230 -11.33 17.96 -6.53
N LEU A 231 -10.44 18.03 -5.53
CA LEU A 231 -10.23 16.95 -4.55
C LEU A 231 -11.52 16.62 -3.79
N ILE A 232 -12.28 17.63 -3.38
CA ILE A 232 -13.59 17.46 -2.74
C ILE A 232 -14.57 16.75 -3.69
N LEU A 233 -14.66 17.24 -4.93
CA LEU A 233 -15.56 16.68 -5.94
C LEU A 233 -15.25 15.21 -6.23
N ILE A 234 -13.99 14.87 -6.56
CA ILE A 234 -13.63 13.47 -6.85
C ILE A 234 -13.71 12.58 -5.61
N GLY A 235 -13.48 13.14 -4.41
CA GLY A 235 -13.64 12.43 -3.15
C GLY A 235 -15.09 11.99 -2.92
N TYR A 236 -16.04 12.92 -3.03
CA TYR A 236 -17.45 12.60 -2.90
C TYR A 236 -17.97 11.73 -4.05
N LEU A 237 -17.57 11.99 -5.31
CA LEU A 237 -17.95 11.15 -6.44
C LEU A 237 -17.49 9.70 -6.24
N SER A 238 -16.27 9.47 -5.73
CA SER A 238 -15.77 8.12 -5.44
C SER A 238 -16.59 7.44 -4.34
N ILE A 239 -16.92 8.16 -3.26
CA ILE A 239 -17.74 7.61 -2.16
C ILE A 239 -19.15 7.26 -2.65
N VAL A 240 -19.78 8.15 -3.41
CA VAL A 240 -21.11 7.92 -4.00
C VAL A 240 -21.08 6.73 -4.95
N LEU A 241 -20.04 6.64 -5.81
CA LEU A 241 -19.87 5.51 -6.72
C LEU A 241 -19.70 4.20 -5.95
N PHE A 242 -18.90 4.17 -4.88
CA PHE A 242 -18.77 2.99 -4.02
C PHE A 242 -20.13 2.56 -3.45
N ILE A 243 -20.89 3.49 -2.87
CA ILE A 243 -22.20 3.19 -2.28
C ILE A 243 -23.16 2.67 -3.36
N ALA A 244 -23.23 3.33 -4.53
CA ALA A 244 -24.09 2.91 -5.63
C ALA A 244 -23.74 1.50 -6.11
N LEU A 245 -22.45 1.18 -6.30
CA LEU A 245 -22.00 -0.14 -6.70
C LEU A 245 -22.31 -1.21 -5.64
N ARG A 246 -22.17 -0.91 -4.34
CA ARG A 246 -22.55 -1.85 -3.26
C ARG A 246 -24.05 -2.13 -3.17
N LEU A 247 -24.87 -1.12 -3.46
CA LEU A 247 -26.33 -1.27 -3.48
C LEU A 247 -26.81 -2.07 -4.70
N ILE A 248 -26.22 -1.80 -5.87
CA ILE A 248 -26.54 -2.53 -7.11
C ILE A 248 -26.01 -3.97 -7.03
N ASN A 249 -24.83 -4.19 -6.44
CA ASN A 249 -24.23 -5.50 -6.18
C ASN A 249 -23.97 -6.38 -7.42
N ILE A 250 -23.70 -5.77 -8.58
CA ILE A 250 -23.42 -6.50 -9.84
C ILE A 250 -21.95 -6.33 -10.25
N TYR A 251 -21.43 -5.10 -10.25
CA TYR A 251 -20.13 -4.73 -10.83
C TYR A 251 -19.16 -4.14 -9.80
N GLY A 252 -17.86 -4.29 -10.07
CA GLY A 252 -16.80 -3.58 -9.37
C GLY A 252 -16.28 -4.28 -8.12
N ASP A 253 -16.64 -5.55 -7.91
CA ASP A 253 -15.97 -6.43 -6.95
C ASP A 253 -16.11 -7.90 -7.41
N PRO A 254 -15.02 -8.70 -7.42
CA PRO A 254 -15.09 -10.13 -7.74
C PRO A 254 -15.82 -10.95 -6.67
N ALA A 255 -16.03 -10.42 -5.46
CA ALA A 255 -16.79 -11.02 -4.38
C ALA A 255 -18.05 -10.18 -4.09
N PRO A 256 -19.20 -10.51 -4.70
CA PRO A 256 -20.45 -9.81 -4.46
C PRO A 256 -20.82 -9.77 -2.97
N ARG A 257 -21.48 -8.70 -2.55
CA ARG A 257 -22.02 -8.54 -1.19
C ARG A 257 -22.96 -9.70 -0.88
N ILE A 258 -22.75 -10.34 0.27
CA ILE A 258 -23.61 -11.40 0.80
C ILE A 258 -24.62 -10.78 1.77
N GLU A 259 -25.86 -11.22 1.72
CA GLU A 259 -26.92 -10.80 2.64
C GLU A 259 -27.04 -11.79 3.79
N TYR A 260 -27.14 -11.26 5.01
CA TYR A 260 -27.32 -12.03 6.23
C TYR A 260 -28.68 -11.70 6.88
N HIS A 261 -29.17 -12.58 7.77
CA HIS A 261 -30.34 -12.23 8.60
C HIS A 261 -30.02 -11.17 9.67
N ASP A 262 -28.74 -11.05 10.04
CA ASP A 262 -28.26 -10.11 11.06
C ASP A 262 -27.84 -8.77 10.43
N GLN A 263 -28.34 -7.65 10.98
CA GLN A 263 -28.05 -6.31 10.45
C GLN A 263 -26.57 -5.91 10.58
N PHE A 264 -25.91 -6.34 11.66
CA PHE A 264 -24.49 -6.03 11.86
C PHE A 264 -23.62 -6.80 10.87
N LYS A 265 -23.90 -8.08 10.60
CA LYS A 265 -23.22 -8.85 9.55
C LYS A 265 -23.44 -8.26 8.17
N ASN A 266 -24.64 -7.72 7.88
CA ASN A 266 -24.87 -6.97 6.64
C ASN A 266 -24.01 -5.70 6.54
N LEU A 267 -23.81 -4.98 7.65
CA LEU A 267 -22.90 -3.83 7.70
C LEU A 267 -21.46 -4.26 7.41
N LEU A 268 -20.98 -5.34 8.06
CA LEU A 268 -19.63 -5.87 7.81
C LEU A 268 -19.48 -6.32 6.35
N SER A 269 -20.46 -7.06 5.84
CA SER A 269 -20.54 -7.47 4.44
C SER A 269 -20.49 -6.26 3.51
N PHE A 270 -21.23 -5.18 3.78
CA PHE A 270 -21.23 -3.96 2.97
C PHE A 270 -19.83 -3.35 2.82
N PHE A 271 -19.00 -3.40 3.86
CA PHE A 271 -17.63 -2.88 3.83
C PHE A 271 -16.55 -3.92 3.46
N ASN A 272 -16.92 -5.19 3.33
CA ASN A 272 -16.02 -6.25 2.90
C ASN A 272 -15.94 -6.26 1.36
N VAL A 273 -14.85 -5.70 0.86
CA VAL A 273 -14.55 -5.56 -0.58
C VAL A 273 -13.15 -6.07 -0.87
N SER A 274 -12.96 -6.57 -2.08
CA SER A 274 -11.77 -7.31 -2.50
C SER A 274 -10.55 -6.40 -2.68
N LYS A 275 -9.50 -6.70 -1.91
CA LYS A 275 -8.17 -6.06 -2.01
C LYS A 275 -7.29 -6.67 -3.11
N TYR A 276 -7.52 -7.95 -3.43
CA TYR A 276 -6.67 -8.76 -4.31
C TYR A 276 -7.52 -9.43 -5.40
N PRO A 277 -7.68 -8.79 -6.58
CA PRO A 277 -7.09 -7.51 -6.99
C PRO A 277 -7.83 -6.32 -6.35
N PRO A 278 -7.28 -5.09 -6.38
CA PRO A 278 -7.93 -3.92 -5.81
C PRO A 278 -9.13 -3.54 -6.66
N SER A 279 -10.30 -4.06 -6.29
CA SER A 279 -11.53 -3.86 -7.04
C SER A 279 -11.87 -2.38 -7.17
N LEU A 280 -12.74 -2.04 -8.12
CA LEU A 280 -13.26 -0.68 -8.25
C LEU A 280 -13.91 -0.20 -6.94
N GLN A 281 -14.72 -1.05 -6.30
CA GLN A 281 -15.35 -0.73 -5.02
C GLN A 281 -14.30 -0.49 -3.93
N TYR A 282 -13.27 -1.33 -3.84
CA TYR A 282 -12.15 -1.16 -2.91
C TYR A 282 -11.40 0.16 -3.15
N THR A 283 -11.13 0.48 -4.41
CA THR A 283 -10.43 1.72 -4.81
C THR A 283 -11.25 2.95 -4.46
N CYS A 284 -12.55 2.94 -4.73
CA CYS A 284 -13.45 4.05 -4.42
C CYS A 284 -13.61 4.26 -2.89
N MET A 285 -13.80 3.18 -2.14
CA MET A 285 -13.92 3.20 -0.67
C MET A 285 -12.68 3.78 0.01
N THR A 286 -11.49 3.56 -0.57
CA THR A 286 -10.22 3.95 0.03
C THR A 286 -9.71 5.31 -0.47
N LEU A 287 -9.70 5.55 -1.78
CA LEU A 287 -9.20 6.81 -2.35
C LEU A 287 -10.19 7.98 -2.18
N GLY A 288 -11.50 7.73 -2.14
CA GLY A 288 -12.51 8.77 -1.91
C GLY A 288 -12.23 9.59 -0.64
N PRO A 289 -12.18 8.95 0.55
CA PRO A 289 -11.80 9.62 1.79
C PRO A 289 -10.38 10.19 1.77
N ALA A 290 -9.43 9.58 1.05
CA ALA A 290 -8.08 10.11 0.91
C ALA A 290 -8.05 11.45 0.16
N PHE A 291 -8.87 11.63 -0.88
CA PHE A 291 -9.00 12.90 -1.58
C PHE A 291 -9.59 13.99 -0.68
N LEU A 292 -10.63 13.65 0.09
CA LEU A 292 -11.21 14.56 1.09
C LEU A 292 -10.17 14.93 2.16
N PHE A 293 -9.41 13.97 2.65
CA PHE A 293 -8.32 14.21 3.59
C PHE A 293 -7.32 15.21 3.01
N LEU A 294 -6.84 15.01 1.77
CA LEU A 294 -5.91 15.94 1.13
C LEU A 294 -6.49 17.36 1.00
N ALA A 295 -7.77 17.48 0.64
CA ALA A 295 -8.46 18.76 0.53
C ALA A 295 -8.58 19.52 1.87
N TYR A 296 -8.93 18.83 2.95
CA TYR A 296 -9.17 19.47 4.25
C TYR A 296 -7.90 19.67 5.07
N THR A 297 -6.83 18.94 4.77
CA THR A 297 -5.60 18.98 5.57
C THR A 297 -4.51 19.90 5.04
N GLU A 298 -4.70 20.52 3.88
CA GLU A 298 -3.68 21.34 3.21
C GLU A 298 -3.17 22.50 4.08
N LYS A 299 -4.05 23.13 4.86
CA LYS A 299 -3.74 24.27 5.73
C LYS A 299 -3.45 23.86 7.19
N ILE A 300 -3.49 22.57 7.53
CA ILE A 300 -3.28 22.10 8.91
C ILE A 300 -1.79 22.10 9.27
N SER A 301 -1.44 22.71 10.40
CA SER A 301 -0.04 22.86 10.87
C SER A 301 0.18 22.57 12.37
N HIS A 302 -0.74 21.84 13.00
CA HIS A 302 -0.69 21.45 14.41
C HIS A 302 0.52 20.56 14.79
N SER A 303 0.84 20.45 16.08
CA SER A 303 1.98 19.65 16.55
C SER A 303 1.86 18.16 16.22
N TRP A 304 0.66 17.59 16.28
CA TRP A 304 0.42 16.18 15.91
C TRP A 304 0.67 15.93 14.42
N SER A 305 0.34 16.90 13.54
CA SER A 305 0.59 16.74 12.09
C SER A 305 2.08 16.70 11.80
N LYS A 306 2.90 17.45 12.54
CA LYS A 306 4.36 17.40 12.43
C LYS A 306 4.93 16.03 12.82
N VAL A 307 4.36 15.39 13.85
CA VAL A 307 4.76 14.04 14.28
C VAL A 307 4.42 13.02 13.20
N ILE A 308 3.18 13.03 12.70
CA ILE A 308 2.74 12.10 11.65
C ILE A 308 3.57 12.28 10.37
N SER A 309 3.79 13.53 9.95
CA SER A 309 4.59 13.84 8.76
C SER A 309 6.05 13.38 8.85
N ILE A 310 6.59 13.06 10.03
CA ILE A 310 7.93 12.47 10.14
C ILE A 310 7.97 11.08 9.51
N TYR A 311 7.00 10.22 9.82
CA TYR A 311 6.91 8.89 9.19
C TYR A 311 6.70 9.02 7.68
N GLY A 312 5.81 9.93 7.28
CA GLY A 312 5.53 10.17 5.87
C GLY A 312 6.69 10.78 5.09
N ALA A 313 7.65 11.41 5.74
CA ALA A 313 8.81 11.98 5.08
C ALA A 313 9.84 10.92 4.62
N VAL A 314 9.85 9.75 5.25
CA VAL A 314 10.79 8.64 5.03
C VAL A 314 10.08 7.28 5.00
N PRO A 315 9.04 7.12 4.15
CA PRO A 315 8.10 5.99 4.21
C PRO A 315 8.80 4.65 3.96
N PHE A 316 9.70 4.57 2.99
CA PHE A 316 10.38 3.33 2.63
C PHE A 316 11.36 2.89 3.72
N PHE A 317 12.09 3.82 4.35
CA PHE A 317 12.94 3.54 5.51
C PHE A 317 12.15 2.93 6.67
N TYR A 318 11.00 3.54 7.03
CA TYR A 318 10.10 2.97 8.04
C TYR A 318 9.57 1.60 7.59
N TYR A 319 9.15 1.47 6.32
CA TYR A 319 8.62 0.23 5.77
C TYR A 319 9.61 -0.93 5.88
N VAL A 320 10.89 -0.70 5.64
CA VAL A 320 11.89 -1.77 5.82
C VAL A 320 12.08 -2.07 7.31
N LEU A 321 12.34 -1.05 8.13
CA LEU A 321 12.67 -1.26 9.54
C LEU A 321 11.55 -1.91 10.34
N HIS A 322 10.29 -1.55 10.10
CA HIS A 322 9.19 -2.08 10.90
C HIS A 322 9.03 -3.60 10.74
N PHE A 323 9.30 -4.17 9.56
CA PHE A 323 9.25 -5.62 9.38
C PHE A 323 10.32 -6.33 10.19
N TYR A 324 11.57 -5.89 10.08
CA TYR A 324 12.66 -6.49 10.86
C TYR A 324 12.45 -6.33 12.36
N LEU A 325 11.92 -5.19 12.81
CA LEU A 325 11.60 -4.97 14.22
C LEU A 325 10.47 -5.89 14.68
N LEU A 326 9.35 -5.97 13.94
CA LEU A 326 8.24 -6.86 14.27
C LEU A 326 8.69 -8.32 14.29
N HIS A 327 9.48 -8.76 13.30
CA HIS A 327 9.95 -10.14 13.24
C HIS A 327 10.95 -10.46 14.37
N THR A 328 11.80 -9.50 14.75
CA THR A 328 12.67 -9.65 15.93
C THR A 328 11.84 -9.83 17.20
N LEU A 329 10.80 -9.01 17.38
CA LEU A 329 9.88 -9.16 18.51
C LEU A 329 9.11 -10.48 18.47
N LEU A 330 8.75 -10.98 17.28
CA LEU A 330 8.13 -12.29 17.10
C LEU A 330 9.04 -13.40 17.61
N ILE A 331 10.32 -13.39 17.24
CA ILE A 331 11.30 -14.38 17.69
C ILE A 331 11.44 -14.36 19.22
N LEU A 332 11.57 -13.16 19.81
CA LEU A 332 11.68 -13.01 21.26
C LEU A 332 10.44 -13.56 21.97
N LEU A 333 9.26 -13.15 21.54
CA LEU A 333 8.00 -13.57 22.15
C LEU A 333 7.73 -15.06 21.94
N PHE A 334 8.10 -15.63 20.80
CA PHE A 334 8.04 -17.07 20.53
C PHE A 334 8.80 -17.88 21.58
N PHE A 335 10.05 -17.52 21.89
CA PHE A 335 10.82 -18.22 22.92
C PHE A 335 10.33 -17.92 24.34
N ILE A 336 9.93 -16.68 24.65
CA ILE A 336 9.42 -16.30 25.98
C ILE A 336 8.13 -17.05 26.32
N THR A 337 7.27 -17.33 25.34
CA THR A 337 6.03 -18.09 25.57
C THR A 337 6.23 -19.61 25.62
N GLY A 338 7.49 -20.09 25.58
CA GLY A 338 7.84 -21.48 25.82
C GLY A 338 7.98 -22.35 24.57
N TYR A 339 7.90 -21.77 23.36
CA TYR A 339 8.19 -22.53 22.14
C TYR A 339 9.70 -22.80 22.00
N SER A 340 10.01 -23.92 21.36
CA SER A 340 11.38 -24.39 21.13
C SER A 340 11.77 -24.33 19.66
N SER A 341 13.03 -24.63 19.34
CA SER A 341 13.50 -24.70 17.95
C SER A 341 12.77 -25.76 17.11
N LYS A 342 12.15 -26.77 17.74
CA LYS A 342 11.37 -27.81 17.05
C LYS A 342 10.03 -27.28 16.54
N ASP A 343 9.54 -26.19 17.13
CA ASP A 343 8.27 -25.58 16.78
C ASP A 343 8.40 -24.50 15.69
N ILE A 344 9.63 -24.29 15.19
CA ILE A 344 9.90 -23.38 14.08
C ILE A 344 9.38 -24.04 12.80
N VAL A 345 8.27 -23.50 12.30
CA VAL A 345 7.65 -23.91 11.04
C VAL A 345 7.54 -22.71 10.10
N GLN A 346 7.50 -22.98 8.79
CA GLN A 346 7.28 -21.96 7.76
C GLN A 346 5.80 -21.93 7.36
N ILE A 347 4.91 -21.18 8.05
CA ILE A 347 3.56 -20.94 7.49
C ILE A 347 2.93 -19.62 8.01
N PRO A 348 2.84 -18.54 7.20
CA PRO A 348 3.70 -18.17 6.09
C PRO A 348 5.05 -17.58 6.55
N PHE A 349 5.27 -17.45 7.85
CA PHE A 349 6.46 -16.84 8.46
C PHE A 349 7.16 -17.84 9.38
N TRP A 350 8.50 -17.83 9.45
CA TRP A 350 9.21 -18.53 10.53
C TRP A 350 8.82 -17.98 11.90
N PHE A 351 8.96 -18.79 12.93
CA PHE A 351 8.63 -18.45 14.33
C PHE A 351 7.14 -18.09 14.55
N ARG A 352 6.26 -18.43 13.60
CA ARG A 352 4.81 -18.17 13.69
C ARG A 352 3.97 -19.45 13.51
N PRO A 353 4.02 -20.41 14.45
CA PRO A 353 3.14 -21.58 14.39
C PRO A 353 1.67 -21.17 14.60
N ALA A 354 0.73 -21.92 14.06
CA ALA A 354 -0.70 -21.58 14.12
C ALA A 354 -1.26 -21.44 15.56
N SER A 355 -0.64 -22.11 16.54
CA SER A 355 -1.00 -22.03 17.95
C SER A 355 -0.51 -20.77 18.68
N PHE A 356 0.44 -20.03 18.09
CA PHE A 356 1.02 -18.83 18.72
C PHE A 356 0.11 -17.61 18.54
N GLY A 357 0.17 -16.69 19.49
CA GLY A 357 -0.35 -15.33 19.38
C GLY A 357 -1.08 -14.86 20.64
N PHE A 358 -1.60 -13.65 20.57
CA PHE A 358 -2.19 -12.92 21.68
C PHE A 358 -3.55 -12.35 21.29
N ASN A 359 -4.29 -11.90 22.30
CA ASN A 359 -5.54 -11.16 22.08
C ASN A 359 -5.26 -9.76 21.51
N LEU A 360 -6.32 -9.12 21.01
CA LEU A 360 -6.21 -7.84 20.31
C LEU A 360 -5.64 -6.68 21.15
N PRO A 361 -5.95 -6.53 22.46
CA PRO A 361 -5.31 -5.52 23.29
C PRO A 361 -3.78 -5.61 23.32
N VAL A 362 -3.22 -6.81 23.45
CA VAL A 362 -1.76 -7.01 23.43
C VAL A 362 -1.19 -6.66 22.06
N VAL A 363 -1.88 -7.03 20.97
CA VAL A 363 -1.50 -6.64 19.61
C VAL A 363 -1.42 -5.12 19.46
N TYR A 364 -2.38 -4.37 20.02
CA TYR A 364 -2.34 -2.91 20.01
C TYR A 364 -1.19 -2.33 20.83
N LEU A 365 -0.87 -2.91 21.98
CA LEU A 365 0.28 -2.49 22.79
C LEU A 365 1.59 -2.67 22.02
N ILE A 366 1.77 -3.82 21.37
CA ILE A 366 2.95 -4.09 20.52
C ILE A 366 3.00 -3.08 19.36
N TRP A 367 1.88 -2.85 18.68
CA TRP A 367 1.79 -1.89 17.58
C TRP A 367 2.19 -0.47 18.01
N LEU A 368 1.64 0.02 19.12
CA LEU A 368 1.97 1.35 19.65
C LEU A 368 3.44 1.45 20.04
N ALA A 369 3.99 0.41 20.69
CA ALA A 369 5.41 0.36 21.05
C ALA A 369 6.32 0.39 19.81
N VAL A 370 6.00 -0.38 18.78
CA VAL A 370 6.74 -0.41 17.51
C VAL A 370 6.69 0.95 16.82
N VAL A 371 5.51 1.54 16.65
CA VAL A 371 5.35 2.88 16.05
C VAL A 371 6.16 3.92 16.83
N ALA A 372 6.02 3.94 18.16
CA ALA A 372 6.72 4.90 19.01
C ALA A 372 8.25 4.74 18.93
N SER A 373 8.76 3.51 18.94
CA SER A 373 10.20 3.23 18.87
C SER A 373 10.82 3.69 17.54
N LEU A 374 10.06 3.62 16.44
CA LEU A 374 10.53 4.01 15.11
C LEU A 374 10.48 5.53 14.85
N TYR A 375 9.87 6.31 15.75
CA TYR A 375 9.79 7.76 15.60
C TYR A 375 11.17 8.43 15.52
N PHE A 376 12.06 8.13 16.47
CA PHE A 376 13.39 8.76 16.53
C PHE A 376 14.28 8.35 15.36
N PRO A 377 14.37 7.06 14.96
CA PRO A 377 15.03 6.66 13.73
C PRO A 377 14.52 7.40 12.49
N CYS A 378 13.20 7.52 12.32
CA CYS A 378 12.62 8.24 11.18
C CYS A 378 12.96 9.73 11.19
N LYS A 379 12.90 10.36 12.37
CA LYS A 379 13.27 11.77 12.56
C LYS A 379 14.75 12.00 12.24
N TRP A 380 15.62 11.10 12.66
CA TRP A 380 17.04 11.15 12.34
C TRP A 380 17.28 10.99 10.84
N PHE A 381 16.71 9.96 10.22
CA PHE A 381 16.93 9.68 8.79
C PHE A 381 16.36 10.80 7.90
N LYS A 382 15.23 11.41 8.29
CA LYS A 382 14.71 12.61 7.64
C LYS A 382 15.75 13.74 7.62
N LYS A 383 16.32 14.08 8.79
CA LYS A 383 17.36 15.12 8.90
C LYS A 383 18.60 14.76 8.09
N TYR A 384 18.98 13.48 8.08
CA TYR A 384 20.09 12.98 7.29
C TYR A 384 19.85 13.22 5.79
N LYS A 385 18.68 12.85 5.28
CA LYS A 385 18.29 13.04 3.87
C LYS A 385 18.16 14.50 3.46
N GLU A 386 17.87 15.40 4.39
CA GLU A 386 17.85 16.85 4.15
C GLU A 386 19.26 17.44 4.02
N LYS A 387 20.27 16.83 4.67
CA LYS A 387 21.65 17.31 4.70
C LYS A 387 22.57 16.67 3.66
N HIS A 388 22.15 15.56 3.05
CA HIS A 388 23.00 14.80 2.14
C HIS A 388 22.32 14.50 0.80
N GLN A 389 23.12 14.32 -0.25
CA GLN A 389 22.65 14.15 -1.63
C GLN A 389 23.22 12.90 -2.31
N GLN A 390 23.66 11.88 -1.56
CA GLN A 390 24.20 10.67 -2.18
C GLN A 390 23.13 9.96 -3.03
N TRP A 391 23.57 9.31 -4.12
CA TRP A 391 22.68 8.72 -5.13
C TRP A 391 21.66 7.75 -4.52
N TRP A 392 22.07 6.94 -3.53
CA TRP A 392 21.24 5.91 -2.91
C TRP A 392 20.07 6.49 -2.09
N LEU A 393 20.16 7.75 -1.63
CA LEU A 393 19.06 8.42 -0.91
C LEU A 393 17.83 8.69 -1.80
N SER A 394 17.98 8.59 -3.12
CA SER A 394 16.84 8.64 -4.04
C SER A 394 16.11 7.29 -4.16
N TYR A 395 16.75 6.22 -3.71
CA TYR A 395 16.27 4.84 -3.73
C TYR A 395 15.77 4.33 -2.35
N VAL A 396 15.98 5.13 -1.29
CA VAL A 396 15.53 4.90 0.10
C VAL A 396 14.70 6.09 0.58
#